data_AF-A0A9Q0YD66-F1
#
_entry.id   AF-A0A9Q0YD66-F1
#
_cell.length_a   1.000
_cell.length_b   1.000
_cell.length_c   1.000
_cell.angle_alpha   90.00
_cell.angle_beta   90.00
_cell.angle_gamma   90.00
#
_symmetry.space_group_name_H-M   'P 1'
#
loop_
_entity.id
_entity.type
_entity.pdbx_description
1 polymer ?
#
loop_
_entity_poly.entity_id
_entity_poly.type
_entity_poly.pdbx_seq_one_letter_code
_entity_poly.pdbx_strand_id
1 'polypeptide(L)'
;MAAPMEMDNNVVEKKNPIFDKSSQHHSSSDARSIIEKAKLCQKDDPYAAKSLLLMAKTLYPTEFCVQFEAYIVEKSGQSTTETAQSLIQLFSRFKEEVRLHEELFILTSSLQKEAEIENKFYRDLFEKIPEPYQKSILLFCCEESKDKHEKCKVQLLLMKKFPAFIREYGLSLVDSLLELDKVSGGRLPRNKFRQLLVTEVLPIILESEDLEFNPKHISKWLYVSIEFYISVAIQPKLQLSTNSDILKSPTNGKAAGGSMSEAGDSSNGDRPTEIISDITSPWERLHTLFLTIAKRSGWNLDCIPSESMAFLESFTSLSSVHQSCQPEDIGTLKSIFYSATILFFRSMYTYFNLINPGIFGGE
;
A
#
# COMPACT_ATOMS: atom_id res chain seq x y z
N MET A 1 41.02 -22.38 80.24
CA MET A 1 40.16 -22.03 79.10
C MET A 1 40.75 -22.75 77.89
N ALA A 2 40.10 -23.82 77.44
CA ALA A 2 40.67 -24.83 76.55
C ALA A 2 40.11 -24.68 75.12
N ALA A 3 40.94 -25.02 74.14
CA ALA A 3 40.52 -25.53 72.83
C ALA A 3 40.44 -27.08 72.90
N PRO A 4 40.07 -27.81 71.84
CA PRO A 4 38.91 -27.73 70.94
C PRO A 4 38.10 -29.05 70.95
N MET A 5 36.95 -29.13 70.26
CA MET A 5 36.38 -30.42 69.82
C MET A 5 35.54 -30.25 68.55
N GLU A 6 35.92 -30.99 67.52
CA GLU A 6 35.25 -31.17 66.23
C GLU A 6 33.90 -31.88 66.40
N MET A 7 32.96 -31.61 65.49
CA MET A 7 32.20 -32.67 64.81
C MET A 7 31.53 -32.14 63.53
N ASP A 8 31.78 -32.88 62.46
CA ASP A 8 31.16 -32.85 61.14
C ASP A 8 29.64 -32.66 61.14
N ASN A 9 29.13 -32.02 60.08
CA ASN A 9 28.12 -32.66 59.23
C ASN A 9 27.86 -31.91 57.92
N ASN A 10 28.37 -32.50 56.84
CA ASN A 10 27.76 -32.64 55.51
C ASN A 10 27.04 -31.41 54.91
N VAL A 11 27.81 -30.63 54.15
CA VAL A 11 27.30 -29.88 53.00
C VAL A 11 26.91 -30.89 51.90
N VAL A 12 25.63 -31.27 51.85
CA VAL A 12 25.05 -31.89 50.65
C VAL A 12 24.65 -30.77 49.71
N GLU A 13 25.44 -30.61 48.65
CA GLU A 13 25.09 -29.87 47.44
C GLU A 13 23.68 -30.26 46.98
N LYS A 14 22.75 -29.31 47.02
CA LYS A 14 21.48 -29.42 46.29
C LYS A 14 21.80 -29.39 44.80
N LYS A 15 21.96 -30.58 44.20
CA LYS A 15 21.83 -30.76 42.76
C LYS A 15 20.46 -30.25 42.33
N ASN A 16 20.48 -29.23 41.48
CA ASN A 16 19.35 -28.77 40.68
C ASN A 16 18.67 -29.97 40.00
N PRO A 17 17.32 -30.09 40.02
CA PRO A 17 16.65 -30.97 39.10
C PRO A 17 16.71 -30.31 37.72
N ILE A 18 17.58 -30.86 36.87
CA ILE A 18 17.51 -30.74 35.41
C ILE A 18 16.23 -31.47 35.00
N PHE A 19 15.11 -30.77 34.99
CA PHE A 19 13.88 -31.19 34.32
C PHE A 19 13.33 -29.97 33.58
N ASP A 20 12.80 -30.23 32.39
CA ASP A 20 12.16 -29.28 31.46
C ASP A 20 13.05 -28.43 30.54
N LYS A 21 13.95 -29.10 29.83
CA LYS A 21 14.24 -28.72 28.43
C LYS A 21 14.07 -29.87 27.43
N SER A 22 14.18 -31.13 27.87
CA SER A 22 13.99 -32.31 27.00
C SER A 22 12.52 -32.65 26.72
N SER A 23 11.61 -32.42 27.67
CA SER A 23 10.17 -32.72 27.55
C SER A 23 9.46 -31.86 26.49
N GLN A 24 9.86 -30.59 26.35
CA GLN A 24 9.31 -29.67 25.34
C GLN A 24 9.77 -30.05 23.91
N HIS A 25 11.00 -30.54 23.75
CA HIS A 25 11.51 -30.96 22.45
C HIS A 25 10.83 -32.23 21.91
N HIS A 26 10.48 -33.19 22.79
CA HIS A 26 9.73 -34.38 22.38
C HIS A 26 8.27 -34.05 22.01
N SER A 27 7.59 -33.22 22.81
CA SER A 27 6.21 -32.76 22.52
C SER A 27 6.11 -32.03 21.17
N SER A 28 7.07 -31.18 20.84
CA SER A 28 7.09 -30.45 19.55
C SER A 28 7.39 -31.39 18.36
N SER A 29 8.27 -32.38 18.55
CA SER A 29 8.58 -33.38 17.52
C SER A 29 7.39 -34.29 17.23
N ASP A 30 6.68 -34.74 18.27
CA ASP A 30 5.52 -35.61 18.15
C ASP A 30 4.33 -34.86 17.52
N ALA A 31 4.10 -33.59 17.91
CA ALA A 31 3.10 -32.73 17.28
C ALA A 31 3.37 -32.55 15.77
N ARG A 32 4.63 -32.34 15.37
CA ARG A 32 5.02 -32.24 13.94
C ARG A 32 4.77 -33.53 13.17
N SER A 33 5.06 -34.69 13.76
CA SER A 33 4.80 -35.98 13.11
C SER A 33 3.30 -36.20 12.84
N ILE A 34 2.43 -35.80 13.77
CA ILE A 34 0.97 -35.91 13.58
C ILE A 34 0.50 -34.94 12.49
N ILE A 35 1.05 -33.73 12.43
CA ILE A 35 0.76 -32.76 11.37
C ILE A 35 1.19 -33.28 10.00
N GLU A 36 2.39 -33.86 9.88
CA GLU A 36 2.87 -34.43 8.62
C GLU A 36 1.95 -35.56 8.13
N LYS A 37 1.50 -36.42 9.04
CA LYS A 37 0.49 -37.45 8.74
C LYS A 37 -0.84 -36.83 8.28
N ALA A 38 -1.31 -35.78 8.95
CA ALA A 38 -2.53 -35.08 8.55
C ALA A 38 -2.41 -34.47 7.13
N LYS A 39 -1.25 -33.91 6.78
CA LYS A 39 -0.98 -33.35 5.44
C LYS A 39 -0.97 -34.42 4.35
N LEU A 40 -0.37 -35.58 4.62
CA LEU A 40 -0.40 -36.73 3.71
C LEU A 40 -1.83 -37.17 3.45
N CYS A 41 -2.64 -37.30 4.50
CA CYS A 41 -4.03 -37.71 4.39
C CYS A 41 -4.92 -36.66 3.71
N GLN A 42 -4.53 -35.38 3.64
CA GLN A 42 -5.39 -34.32 3.09
C GLN A 42 -5.74 -34.51 1.61
N LYS A 43 -4.88 -35.20 0.84
CA LYS A 43 -5.13 -35.49 -0.59
C LYS A 43 -6.07 -36.68 -0.79
N ASP A 44 -6.02 -37.66 0.09
CA ASP A 44 -6.74 -38.93 -0.05
C ASP A 44 -8.05 -38.94 0.74
N ASP A 45 -8.06 -38.40 1.96
CA ASP A 45 -9.22 -38.31 2.85
C ASP A 45 -9.21 -37.03 3.71
N PRO A 46 -10.01 -36.00 3.34
CA PRO A 46 -10.08 -34.74 4.09
C PRO A 46 -10.71 -34.90 5.48
N TYR A 47 -11.52 -35.94 5.73
CA TYR A 47 -12.12 -36.18 7.04
C TYR A 47 -11.13 -36.83 8.01
N ALA A 48 -10.29 -37.74 7.52
CA ALA A 48 -9.18 -38.29 8.30
C ALA A 48 -8.15 -37.21 8.66
N ALA A 49 -7.84 -36.29 7.73
CA ALA A 49 -6.97 -35.16 8.00
C ALA A 49 -7.55 -34.25 9.12
N LYS A 50 -8.86 -33.97 9.09
CA LYS A 50 -9.55 -33.18 10.12
C LYS A 50 -9.57 -33.89 11.48
N SER A 51 -9.80 -35.20 11.54
CA SER A 51 -9.81 -35.93 12.81
C SER A 51 -8.41 -36.01 13.45
N LEU A 52 -7.35 -36.17 12.64
CA LEU A 52 -5.96 -36.11 13.11
C LEU A 52 -5.57 -34.72 13.62
N LEU A 53 -6.03 -33.65 12.94
CA LEU A 53 -5.82 -32.29 13.43
C LEU A 53 -6.61 -31.99 14.69
N LEU A 54 -7.83 -32.50 14.82
CA LEU A 54 -8.61 -32.40 16.06
C LEU A 54 -7.89 -33.11 17.21
N MET A 55 -7.39 -34.32 16.97
CA MET A 55 -6.55 -35.05 17.92
C MET A 55 -5.31 -34.22 18.31
N ALA A 56 -4.59 -33.68 17.34
CA ALA A 56 -3.44 -32.82 17.61
C ALA A 56 -3.83 -31.58 18.44
N LYS A 57 -4.95 -30.91 18.13
CA LYS A 57 -5.46 -29.76 18.90
C LYS A 57 -5.78 -30.14 20.36
N THR A 58 -6.28 -31.36 20.60
CA THR A 58 -6.56 -31.85 21.96
C THR A 58 -5.30 -32.22 22.73
N LEU A 59 -4.30 -32.81 22.06
CA LEU A 59 -3.06 -33.25 22.70
C LEU A 59 -2.09 -32.08 22.93
N TYR A 60 -2.07 -31.12 22.01
CA TYR A 60 -1.12 -30.01 21.99
C TYR A 60 -1.82 -28.66 21.74
N PRO A 61 -2.73 -28.22 22.64
CA PRO A 61 -3.51 -27.00 22.45
C PRO A 61 -2.67 -25.72 22.54
N THR A 62 -1.42 -25.79 22.99
CA THR A 62 -0.53 -24.64 23.18
C THR A 62 0.50 -24.49 22.07
N GLU A 63 0.58 -25.45 21.15
CA GLU A 63 1.58 -25.45 20.09
C GLU A 63 1.08 -24.66 18.87
N PHE A 64 1.87 -23.65 18.46
CA PHE A 64 1.55 -22.83 17.28
C PHE A 64 1.41 -23.67 16.01
N CYS A 65 2.31 -24.65 15.79
CA CYS A 65 2.29 -25.49 14.59
C CYS A 65 0.95 -26.23 14.42
N VAL A 66 0.36 -26.73 15.51
CA VAL A 66 -0.91 -27.47 15.44
C VAL A 66 -2.07 -26.54 15.15
N GLN A 67 -2.12 -25.38 15.82
CA GLN A 67 -3.18 -24.40 15.60
C GLN A 67 -3.12 -23.76 14.21
N PHE A 68 -1.91 -23.45 13.73
CA PHE A 68 -1.70 -22.87 12.41
C PHE A 68 -2.09 -23.86 11.30
N GLU A 69 -1.77 -25.14 11.45
CA GLU A 69 -2.14 -26.15 10.45
C GLU A 69 -3.64 -26.42 10.45
N ALA A 70 -4.30 -26.39 11.61
CA ALA A 70 -5.75 -26.40 11.68
C ALA A 70 -6.36 -25.21 10.91
N TYR A 71 -5.80 -24.00 11.08
CA TYR A 71 -6.18 -22.82 10.30
C TYR A 71 -6.00 -23.00 8.79
N ILE A 72 -4.88 -23.58 8.34
CA ILE A 72 -4.65 -23.83 6.90
C ILE A 72 -5.67 -24.81 6.32
N VAL A 73 -6.07 -25.84 7.07
CA VAL A 73 -7.11 -26.79 6.64
C VAL A 73 -8.51 -26.17 6.66
N GLU A 74 -8.81 -25.28 7.61
CA GLU A 74 -10.07 -24.54 7.64
C GLU A 74 -10.15 -23.53 6.47
N LYS A 75 -9.03 -22.87 6.15
CA LYS A 75 -8.87 -22.00 4.98
C LYS A 75 -9.07 -22.76 3.67
N SER A 76 -8.50 -23.96 3.52
CA SER A 76 -8.70 -24.79 2.32
C SER A 76 -10.14 -25.31 2.18
N GLY A 77 -10.85 -25.43 3.31
CA GLY A 77 -12.28 -25.70 3.35
C GLY A 77 -13.18 -24.51 2.97
N GLN A 78 -12.62 -23.32 2.69
CA GLN A 78 -13.33 -22.07 2.37
C GLN A 78 -14.40 -21.63 3.40
N SER A 79 -14.30 -22.11 4.64
CA SER A 79 -15.21 -21.73 5.73
C SER A 79 -14.77 -20.40 6.35
N THR A 80 -15.31 -19.27 5.87
CA THR A 80 -14.86 -17.94 6.30
C THR A 80 -15.10 -17.67 7.80
N THR A 81 -16.14 -18.26 8.39
CA THR A 81 -16.48 -18.06 9.81
C THR A 81 -15.56 -18.80 10.76
N GLU A 82 -15.28 -20.07 10.50
CA GLU A 82 -14.38 -20.89 11.33
C GLU A 82 -12.94 -20.40 11.16
N THR A 83 -12.54 -20.10 9.93
CA THR A 83 -11.22 -19.51 9.62
C THR A 83 -11.01 -18.19 10.37
N ALA A 84 -12.04 -17.32 10.43
CA ALA A 84 -11.95 -16.06 11.18
C ALA A 84 -11.74 -16.30 12.68
N GLN A 85 -12.48 -17.24 13.27
CA GLN A 85 -12.34 -17.58 14.69
C GLN A 85 -10.95 -18.16 15.00
N SER A 86 -10.45 -19.07 14.18
CA SER A 86 -9.11 -19.63 14.31
C SER A 86 -8.02 -18.57 14.14
N LEU A 87 -8.19 -17.64 13.19
CA LEU A 87 -7.25 -16.52 13.02
C LEU A 87 -7.21 -15.59 14.24
N ILE A 88 -8.37 -15.29 14.85
CA ILE A 88 -8.45 -14.47 16.07
C ILE A 88 -7.75 -15.18 17.23
N GLN A 89 -7.96 -16.49 17.39
CA GLN A 89 -7.30 -17.28 18.43
C GLN A 89 -5.78 -17.28 18.24
N LEU A 90 -5.31 -17.50 17.00
CA LEU A 90 -3.90 -17.42 16.64
C LEU A 90 -3.31 -16.05 16.94
N PHE A 91 -3.99 -14.98 16.52
CA PHE A 91 -3.54 -13.60 16.75
C PHE A 91 -3.54 -13.21 18.23
N SER A 92 -4.46 -13.72 19.04
CA SER A 92 -4.47 -13.45 20.47
C SER A 92 -3.30 -14.09 21.22
N ARG A 93 -2.82 -15.24 20.74
CA ARG A 93 -1.91 -16.12 21.48
C ARG A 93 -0.49 -16.16 20.93
N PHE A 94 -0.29 -15.91 19.64
CA PHE A 94 1.00 -16.11 18.95
C PHE A 94 1.40 -14.90 18.09
N LYS A 95 1.38 -13.71 18.67
CA LYS A 95 1.73 -12.46 17.96
C LYS A 95 3.19 -12.37 17.51
N GLU A 96 4.08 -13.18 18.06
CA GLU A 96 5.52 -13.13 17.77
C GLU A 96 5.94 -14.05 16.60
N GLU A 97 5.02 -14.90 16.14
CA GLU A 97 5.34 -15.92 15.13
C GLU A 97 5.34 -15.37 13.70
N VAL A 98 6.48 -15.52 13.02
CA VAL A 98 6.72 -14.97 11.67
C VAL A 98 5.74 -15.51 10.63
N ARG A 99 5.37 -16.79 10.71
CA ARG A 99 4.39 -17.40 9.78
C ARG A 99 3.01 -16.79 9.90
N LEU A 100 2.62 -16.37 11.11
CA LEU A 100 1.36 -15.66 11.29
C LEU A 100 1.44 -14.27 10.64
N HIS A 101 2.57 -13.57 10.78
CA HIS A 101 2.74 -12.26 10.15
C HIS A 101 2.62 -12.34 8.64
N GLU A 102 3.26 -13.33 8.01
CA GLU A 102 3.16 -13.57 6.57
C GLU A 102 1.70 -13.70 6.12
N GLU A 103 0.90 -14.47 6.85
CA GLU A 103 -0.52 -14.65 6.57
C GLU A 103 -1.32 -13.35 6.77
N LEU A 104 -1.01 -12.58 7.82
CA LEU A 104 -1.64 -11.27 8.05
C LEU A 104 -1.27 -10.27 6.94
N PHE A 105 -0.03 -10.28 6.47
CA PHE A 105 0.40 -9.44 5.35
C PHE A 105 -0.26 -9.83 4.03
N ILE A 106 -0.47 -11.14 3.79
CA ILE A 106 -1.26 -11.60 2.64
C ILE A 106 -2.70 -11.09 2.76
N LEU A 107 -3.31 -11.25 3.93
CA LEU A 107 -4.65 -10.74 4.21
C LEU A 107 -4.74 -9.23 3.93
N THR A 108 -3.84 -8.41 4.47
CA THR A 108 -3.86 -6.95 4.24
C THR A 108 -3.57 -6.56 2.80
N SER A 109 -2.65 -7.25 2.13
CA SER A 109 -2.32 -7.00 0.72
C SER A 109 -3.51 -7.31 -0.18
N SER A 110 -4.24 -8.40 0.09
CA SER A 110 -5.46 -8.76 -0.63
C SER A 110 -6.59 -7.76 -0.41
N LEU A 111 -6.69 -7.15 0.77
CA LEU A 111 -7.66 -6.09 1.03
C LEU A 111 -7.39 -4.81 0.23
N GLN A 112 -6.12 -4.52 -0.12
CA GLN A 112 -5.77 -3.35 -0.93
C GLN A 112 -6.04 -3.55 -2.43
N LYS A 113 -6.02 -4.80 -2.92
CA LYS A 113 -6.23 -5.15 -4.33
C LYS A 113 -7.68 -5.58 -4.59
N GLU A 114 -8.60 -4.63 -4.53
CA GLU A 114 -10.05 -4.90 -4.57
C GLU A 114 -10.53 -5.65 -5.84
N ALA A 115 -9.79 -5.59 -6.96
CA ALA A 115 -10.22 -6.09 -8.26
C ALA A 115 -10.13 -7.61 -8.49
N GLU A 116 -9.34 -8.37 -7.72
CA GLU A 116 -9.10 -9.80 -8.00
C GLU A 116 -10.12 -10.73 -7.30
N ILE A 117 -10.50 -11.81 -7.99
CA ILE A 117 -11.47 -12.82 -7.50
C ILE A 117 -10.92 -13.57 -6.28
N GLU A 118 -9.62 -13.87 -6.26
CA GLU A 118 -8.94 -14.55 -5.14
C GLU A 118 -8.98 -13.71 -3.86
N ASN A 119 -9.05 -12.38 -3.99
CA ASN A 119 -9.15 -11.48 -2.85
C ASN A 119 -10.55 -11.45 -2.22
N LYS A 120 -11.58 -12.01 -2.88
CA LYS A 120 -12.94 -12.09 -2.33
C LYS A 120 -12.97 -12.91 -1.04
N PHE A 121 -12.27 -14.04 -0.99
CA PHE A 121 -12.20 -14.86 0.21
C PHE A 121 -11.61 -14.08 1.40
N TYR A 122 -10.50 -13.37 1.20
CA TYR A 122 -9.84 -12.59 2.25
C TYR A 122 -10.68 -11.39 2.71
N ARG A 123 -11.46 -10.78 1.81
CA ARG A 123 -12.44 -9.75 2.17
C ARG A 123 -13.56 -10.31 3.03
N ASP A 124 -14.18 -11.41 2.57
CA ASP A 124 -15.25 -12.09 3.30
C ASP A 124 -14.76 -12.57 4.67
N LEU A 125 -13.51 -13.08 4.74
CA LEU A 125 -12.84 -13.45 5.98
C LEU A 125 -12.69 -12.25 6.92
N PHE A 126 -12.15 -11.14 6.43
CA PHE A 126 -11.93 -9.94 7.23
C PHE A 126 -13.24 -9.36 7.77
N GLU A 127 -14.31 -9.34 6.96
CA GLU A 127 -15.64 -8.88 7.37
C GLU A 127 -16.26 -9.73 8.48
N LYS A 128 -15.90 -11.02 8.58
CA LYS A 128 -16.35 -11.90 9.68
C LYS A 128 -15.56 -11.71 10.98
N ILE A 129 -14.40 -11.06 10.94
CA ILE A 129 -13.62 -10.75 12.14
C ILE A 129 -14.28 -9.57 12.88
N PRO A 130 -14.43 -9.60 14.21
CA PRO A 130 -14.96 -8.46 14.95
C PRO A 130 -14.09 -7.21 14.81
N GLU A 131 -14.72 -6.05 14.73
CA GLU A 131 -14.07 -4.73 14.58
C GLU A 131 -12.84 -4.47 15.47
N PRO A 132 -12.83 -4.78 16.78
CA PRO A 132 -11.64 -4.55 17.61
C PRO A 132 -10.42 -5.36 17.14
N TYR A 133 -10.65 -6.60 16.66
CA TYR A 133 -9.59 -7.45 16.14
C TYR A 133 -9.13 -6.98 14.77
N GLN A 134 -10.05 -6.56 13.89
CA GLN A 134 -9.72 -5.95 12.60
C GLN A 134 -8.76 -4.76 12.78
N LYS A 135 -9.08 -3.83 13.69
CA LYS A 135 -8.22 -2.68 14.03
C LYS A 135 -6.85 -3.14 14.53
N SER A 136 -6.82 -4.07 15.47
CA SER A 136 -5.56 -4.55 16.06
C SER A 136 -4.65 -5.26 15.05
N ILE A 137 -5.23 -6.01 14.10
CA ILE A 137 -4.49 -6.68 13.04
C ILE A 137 -3.89 -5.64 12.07
N LEU A 138 -4.68 -4.65 11.64
CA LEU A 138 -4.17 -3.60 10.74
C LEU A 138 -3.08 -2.74 11.40
N LEU A 139 -3.26 -2.36 12.67
CA LEU A 139 -2.23 -1.65 13.44
C LEU A 139 -0.96 -2.47 13.56
N PHE A 140 -1.08 -3.75 13.88
CA PHE A 140 0.05 -4.68 13.96
C PHE A 140 0.81 -4.75 12.62
N CYS A 141 0.11 -4.91 11.50
CA CYS A 141 0.73 -4.91 10.17
C CYS A 141 1.39 -3.57 9.82
N CYS A 142 0.87 -2.43 10.31
CA CYS A 142 1.52 -1.13 10.14
C CYS A 142 2.86 -1.05 10.90
N GLU A 143 2.91 -1.59 12.12
CA GLU A 143 4.11 -1.55 12.97
C GLU A 143 5.21 -2.49 12.46
N GLU A 144 4.85 -3.73 12.10
CA GLU A 144 5.79 -4.77 11.70
C GLU A 144 6.19 -4.74 10.21
N SER A 145 5.60 -3.84 9.42
CA SER A 145 5.92 -3.71 7.99
C SER A 145 7.36 -3.20 7.76
N LYS A 146 8.20 -4.06 7.16
CA LYS A 146 9.58 -3.72 6.80
C LYS A 146 9.66 -2.79 5.59
N ASP A 147 8.74 -2.95 4.63
CA ASP A 147 8.64 -2.06 3.47
C ASP A 147 7.84 -0.81 3.84
N LYS A 148 8.48 0.35 3.71
CA LYS A 148 7.88 1.66 3.98
C LYS A 148 6.69 1.96 3.05
N HIS A 149 6.69 1.44 1.83
CA HIS A 149 5.59 1.62 0.90
C HIS A 149 4.37 0.79 1.33
N GLU A 150 4.60 -0.48 1.68
CA GLU A 150 3.54 -1.34 2.22
C GLU A 150 2.97 -0.77 3.53
N LYS A 151 3.84 -0.25 4.40
CA LYS A 151 3.43 0.47 5.61
C LYS A 151 2.44 1.59 5.31
N CYS A 152 2.77 2.44 4.33
CA CYS A 152 1.90 3.56 3.94
C CYS A 152 0.54 3.06 3.41
N LYS A 153 0.52 1.96 2.66
CA LYS A 153 -0.72 1.37 2.13
C LYS A 153 -1.59 0.75 3.20
N VAL A 154 -1.01 0.03 4.17
CA VAL A 154 -1.77 -0.52 5.30
C VAL A 154 -2.31 0.61 6.19
N GLN A 155 -1.53 1.68 6.43
CA GLN A 155 -2.01 2.86 7.16
C GLN A 155 -3.17 3.55 6.43
N LEU A 156 -3.07 3.68 5.11
CA LEU A 156 -4.15 4.20 4.28
C LEU A 156 -5.40 3.33 4.36
N LEU A 157 -5.25 2.00 4.30
CA LEU A 157 -6.36 1.05 4.44
C LEU A 157 -7.04 1.19 5.81
N LEU A 158 -6.26 1.34 6.89
CA LEU A 158 -6.76 1.59 8.24
C LEU A 158 -7.62 2.86 8.27
N MET A 159 -7.13 3.96 7.71
CA MET A 159 -7.85 5.23 7.64
C MET A 159 -9.13 5.16 6.80
N LYS A 160 -9.11 4.43 5.67
CA LYS A 160 -10.29 4.21 4.81
C LYS A 160 -11.39 3.43 5.54
N LYS A 161 -11.02 2.37 6.27
CA LYS A 161 -11.97 1.51 6.98
C LYS A 161 -12.43 2.12 8.31
N PHE A 162 -11.56 2.87 8.98
CA PHE A 162 -11.80 3.44 10.29
C PHE A 162 -11.41 4.93 10.30
N PRO A 163 -12.32 5.83 9.87
CA PRO A 163 -12.04 7.25 9.73
C PRO A 163 -11.54 7.94 11.01
N ALA A 164 -11.84 7.40 12.19
CA ALA A 164 -11.34 7.91 13.47
C ALA A 164 -9.79 8.00 13.53
N PHE A 165 -9.09 7.13 12.79
CA PHE A 165 -7.63 7.12 12.73
C PHE A 165 -7.04 8.18 11.80
N ILE A 166 -7.86 8.88 11.01
CA ILE A 166 -7.39 9.97 10.13
C ILE A 166 -6.75 11.09 10.94
N ARG A 167 -7.28 11.37 12.14
CA ARG A 167 -6.72 12.38 13.06
C ARG A 167 -5.35 12.01 13.60
N GLU A 168 -5.13 10.73 13.85
CA GLU A 168 -3.90 10.25 14.45
C GLU A 168 -2.80 10.05 13.40
N TYR A 169 -3.12 9.41 12.28
CA TYR A 169 -2.12 9.00 11.29
C TYR A 169 -2.11 9.84 10.01
N GLY A 170 -3.14 10.64 9.73
CA GLY A 170 -3.28 11.31 8.43
C GLY A 170 -2.11 12.24 8.09
N LEU A 171 -1.81 13.21 8.95
CA LEU A 171 -0.70 14.15 8.72
C LEU A 171 0.66 13.43 8.76
N SER A 172 0.85 12.49 9.68
CA SER A 172 2.08 11.69 9.78
C SER A 172 2.33 10.87 8.51
N LEU A 173 1.28 10.35 7.88
CA LEU A 173 1.36 9.60 6.63
C LEU A 173 1.75 10.53 5.47
N VAL A 174 1.15 11.72 5.40
CA VAL A 174 1.51 12.73 4.38
C VAL A 174 2.98 13.12 4.49
N ASP A 175 3.45 13.41 5.70
CA ASP A 175 4.85 13.79 5.93
C ASP A 175 5.80 12.65 5.59
N SER A 176 5.48 11.41 6.02
CA SER A 176 6.26 10.22 5.68
C SER A 176 6.36 10.01 4.17
N LEU A 177 5.26 10.16 3.42
CA LEU A 177 5.25 10.03 1.97
C LEU A 177 6.06 11.13 1.27
N LEU A 178 5.97 12.37 1.75
CA LEU A 178 6.77 13.48 1.23
C LEU A 178 8.27 13.30 1.53
N GLU A 179 8.64 12.71 2.66
CA GLU A 179 10.02 12.36 2.97
C GLU A 179 10.53 11.23 2.09
N LEU A 180 9.75 10.17 1.92
CA LEU A 180 10.10 9.05 1.04
C LEU A 180 10.24 9.50 -0.41
N ASP A 181 9.37 10.40 -0.87
CA ASP A 181 9.47 10.97 -2.21
C ASP A 181 10.80 11.70 -2.45
N LYS A 182 11.26 12.49 -1.47
CA LYS A 182 12.55 13.18 -1.55
C LYS A 182 13.72 12.19 -1.66
N VAL A 183 13.70 11.12 -0.86
CA VAL A 183 14.79 10.13 -0.78
C VAL A 183 14.83 9.23 -2.02
N SER A 184 13.67 8.83 -2.55
CA SER A 184 13.59 7.86 -3.65
C SER A 184 13.84 8.46 -5.04
N GLY A 185 13.88 9.79 -5.17
CA GLY A 185 14.28 10.42 -6.41
C GLY A 185 13.58 11.74 -6.68
N GLY A 186 13.55 12.65 -5.69
CA GLY A 186 12.78 13.90 -5.68
C GLY A 186 12.98 14.89 -6.85
N ARG A 187 13.67 14.50 -7.92
CA ARG A 187 13.73 15.19 -9.21
C ARG A 187 12.70 14.69 -10.24
N LEU A 188 12.18 13.47 -10.10
CA LEU A 188 11.19 12.93 -11.03
C LEU A 188 9.79 13.10 -10.44
N PRO A 189 8.87 13.80 -11.14
CA PRO A 189 7.50 13.96 -10.66
C PRO A 189 6.72 12.66 -10.54
N ARG A 190 7.19 11.57 -11.16
CA ARG A 190 6.53 10.27 -11.20
C ARG A 190 7.22 9.31 -10.21
N ASN A 191 6.64 9.19 -9.03
CA ASN A 191 7.11 8.30 -7.97
C ASN A 191 5.90 7.58 -7.36
N LYS A 192 6.04 6.30 -7.02
CA LYS A 192 4.99 5.52 -6.32
C LYS A 192 4.50 6.20 -5.04
N PHE A 193 5.38 6.87 -4.31
CA PHE A 193 5.00 7.60 -3.08
C PHE A 193 4.17 8.85 -3.38
N ARG A 194 4.55 9.61 -4.41
CA ARG A 194 3.80 10.79 -4.85
C ARG A 194 2.45 10.40 -5.46
N GLN A 195 2.42 9.30 -6.22
CA GLN A 195 1.19 8.70 -6.72
C GLN A 195 0.25 8.39 -5.57
N LEU A 196 0.67 7.56 -4.61
CA LEU A 196 -0.14 7.18 -3.45
C LEU A 196 -0.63 8.40 -2.66
N LEU A 197 0.26 9.39 -2.46
CA LEU A 197 -0.06 10.64 -1.77
C LEU A 197 -1.20 11.39 -2.47
N VAL A 198 -1.06 11.63 -3.78
CA VAL A 198 -1.94 12.52 -4.53
C VAL A 198 -3.26 11.82 -4.91
N THR A 199 -3.20 10.53 -5.26
CA THR A 199 -4.39 9.82 -5.76
C THR A 199 -5.28 9.25 -4.66
N GLU A 200 -4.74 8.94 -3.49
CA GLU A 200 -5.51 8.26 -2.44
C GLU A 200 -5.45 8.96 -1.08
N VAL A 201 -4.28 9.41 -0.63
CA VAL A 201 -4.12 9.95 0.74
C VAL A 201 -4.70 11.36 0.87
N LEU A 202 -4.35 12.27 -0.04
CA LEU A 202 -4.82 13.66 0.01
C LEU A 202 -6.35 13.78 -0.12
N PRO A 203 -7.04 13.07 -1.04
CA PRO A 203 -8.50 13.10 -1.11
C PRO A 203 -9.17 12.79 0.24
N ILE A 204 -8.75 11.71 0.90
CA ILE A 204 -9.34 11.26 2.17
C ILE A 204 -9.09 12.26 3.30
N ILE A 205 -7.85 12.76 3.39
CA ILE A 205 -7.46 13.70 4.44
C ILE A 205 -8.18 15.04 4.25
N LEU A 206 -8.27 15.54 3.02
CA LEU A 206 -8.88 16.83 2.73
C LEU A 206 -10.40 16.80 2.84
N GLU A 207 -11.05 15.66 2.56
CA GLU A 207 -12.49 15.46 2.78
C GLU A 207 -12.87 15.40 4.25
N SER A 208 -11.93 15.07 5.13
CA SER A 208 -12.17 14.98 6.58
C SER A 208 -12.35 16.37 7.19
N GLU A 209 -13.53 16.65 7.72
CA GLU A 209 -13.87 17.95 8.35
C GLU A 209 -13.16 18.16 9.71
N ASP A 210 -12.84 17.08 10.40
CA ASP A 210 -12.25 17.07 11.75
C ASP A 210 -10.80 17.59 11.82
N LEU A 211 -10.17 17.82 10.68
CA LEU A 211 -8.79 18.28 10.58
C LEU A 211 -8.73 19.77 10.31
N GLU A 212 -7.73 20.44 10.88
CA GLU A 212 -7.38 21.80 10.49
C GLU A 212 -5.99 21.80 9.87
N PHE A 213 -5.84 22.51 8.76
CA PHE A 213 -4.61 22.50 7.99
C PHE A 213 -4.00 23.89 7.95
N ASN A 214 -2.68 23.95 8.08
CA ASN A 214 -1.94 25.17 7.82
C ASN A 214 -2.06 25.51 6.31
N PRO A 215 -2.44 26.75 5.93
CA PRO A 215 -2.57 27.14 4.53
C PRO A 215 -1.28 26.91 3.72
N LYS A 216 -0.10 26.97 4.36
CA LYS A 216 1.18 26.64 3.71
C LYS A 216 1.26 25.18 3.28
N HIS A 217 0.74 24.25 4.09
CA HIS A 217 0.72 22.82 3.76
C HIS A 217 -0.24 22.56 2.61
N ILE A 218 -1.44 23.15 2.65
CA ILE A 218 -2.42 23.02 1.58
C ILE A 218 -1.85 23.50 0.23
N SER A 219 -1.23 24.69 0.20
CA SER A 219 -0.61 25.21 -1.03
C SER A 219 0.54 24.32 -1.54
N LYS A 220 1.32 23.74 -0.63
CA LYS A 220 2.39 22.78 -0.98
C LYS A 220 1.80 21.49 -1.58
N TRP A 221 0.75 20.95 -0.97
CA TRP A 221 0.07 19.75 -1.48
C TRP A 221 -0.56 19.99 -2.85
N LEU A 222 -1.16 21.16 -3.06
CA LEU A 222 -1.67 21.57 -4.37
C LEU A 222 -0.56 21.60 -5.42
N TYR A 223 0.57 22.24 -5.11
CA TYR A 223 1.72 22.30 -6.02
C TYR A 223 2.23 20.90 -6.41
N VAL A 224 2.44 20.03 -5.41
CA VAL A 224 2.88 18.64 -5.65
C VAL A 224 1.88 17.86 -6.50
N SER A 225 0.58 18.11 -6.30
CA SER A 225 -0.48 17.46 -7.07
C SER A 225 -0.54 17.93 -8.52
N ILE A 226 -0.44 19.24 -8.75
CA ILE A 226 -0.37 19.84 -10.09
C ILE A 226 0.83 19.29 -10.85
N GLU A 227 2.02 19.30 -10.23
CA GLU A 227 3.25 18.79 -10.83
C GLU A 227 3.12 17.30 -11.20
N PHE A 228 2.55 16.48 -10.31
CA PHE A 228 2.32 15.06 -10.54
C PHE A 228 1.36 14.80 -11.71
N TYR A 229 0.14 15.34 -11.65
CA TYR A 229 -0.90 15.04 -12.65
C TYR A 229 -0.57 15.58 -14.03
N ILE A 230 0.05 16.76 -14.14
CA ILE A 230 0.52 17.29 -15.43
C ILE A 230 1.59 16.37 -16.01
N SER A 231 2.54 15.92 -15.18
CA SER A 231 3.61 15.02 -15.63
C SER A 231 3.06 13.66 -16.10
N VAL A 232 1.99 13.17 -15.49
CA VAL A 232 1.29 11.96 -15.92
C VAL A 232 0.53 12.20 -17.23
N ALA A 233 -0.16 13.33 -17.38
CA ALA A 233 -0.93 13.66 -18.58
C ALA A 233 -0.05 13.84 -19.83
N ILE A 234 1.12 14.46 -19.67
CA ILE A 234 2.05 14.76 -20.78
C ILE A 234 2.95 13.55 -21.11
N GLN A 235 2.76 12.38 -20.49
CA GLN A 235 3.57 11.22 -20.86
C GLN A 235 3.08 10.54 -22.14
N PRO A 236 3.99 10.04 -22.99
CA PRO A 236 3.64 9.08 -24.01
C PRO A 236 3.06 7.84 -23.31
N LYS A 237 1.83 7.43 -23.64
CA LYS A 237 1.35 6.09 -23.26
C LYS A 237 2.28 5.10 -23.97
N LEU A 238 3.21 4.49 -23.23
CA LEU A 238 3.98 3.37 -23.75
C LEU A 238 2.95 2.30 -24.07
N GLN A 239 2.61 2.15 -25.36
CA GLN A 239 1.81 1.03 -25.83
C GLN A 239 2.57 -0.22 -25.40
N LEU A 240 2.14 -0.84 -24.31
CA LEU A 240 2.55 -2.18 -23.95
C LEU A 240 1.94 -3.06 -25.05
N SER A 241 2.69 -3.23 -26.13
CA SER A 241 2.35 -4.15 -27.19
C SER A 241 2.27 -5.53 -26.56
N THR A 242 1.05 -5.92 -26.21
CA THR A 242 0.62 -7.31 -26.13
C THR A 242 0.66 -7.88 -27.54
N ASN A 243 1.87 -8.04 -28.07
CA ASN A 243 2.18 -8.85 -29.24
C ASN A 243 3.17 -9.93 -28.78
N SER A 244 2.73 -10.78 -27.83
CA SER A 244 3.15 -12.16 -27.90
C SER A 244 2.52 -12.73 -29.17
N ASP A 245 3.38 -13.22 -30.05
CA ASP A 245 3.07 -13.83 -31.35
C ASP A 245 2.70 -12.84 -32.46
N ILE A 246 3.62 -12.67 -33.43
CA ILE A 246 3.42 -13.06 -34.84
C ILE A 246 4.65 -12.61 -35.66
N LEU A 247 5.24 -13.60 -36.34
CA LEU A 247 6.18 -13.56 -37.48
C LEU A 247 7.69 -13.32 -37.21
N LYS A 248 8.35 -14.45 -36.96
CA LYS A 248 9.65 -14.76 -37.58
C LYS A 248 9.57 -14.53 -39.09
N SER A 249 10.51 -13.76 -39.64
CA SER A 249 10.86 -13.82 -41.06
C SER A 249 12.37 -14.07 -41.19
N PRO A 250 12.79 -15.14 -41.88
CA PRO A 250 14.19 -15.44 -42.15
C PRO A 250 14.59 -14.91 -43.53
N THR A 251 15.71 -14.21 -43.69
CA THR A 251 16.64 -14.38 -44.84
C THR A 251 17.91 -13.54 -44.73
N ASN A 252 19.03 -14.18 -45.10
CA ASN A 252 20.42 -13.71 -45.15
C ASN A 252 20.69 -12.57 -46.17
N GLY A 253 21.78 -11.82 -45.95
CA GLY A 253 22.49 -11.13 -47.03
C GLY A 253 23.58 -10.14 -46.57
N LYS A 254 24.86 -10.54 -46.66
CA LYS A 254 26.07 -9.75 -46.38
C LYS A 254 26.27 -8.61 -47.39
N ALA A 255 26.78 -7.44 -46.95
CA ALA A 255 28.12 -6.91 -47.28
C ALA A 255 28.29 -5.37 -47.11
N ALA A 256 29.38 -5.01 -46.42
CA ALA A 256 30.33 -3.91 -46.65
C ALA A 256 29.98 -2.43 -46.32
N GLY A 257 30.75 -1.87 -45.38
CA GLY A 257 31.55 -0.65 -45.64
C GLY A 257 31.51 0.51 -44.62
N GLY A 258 32.55 0.61 -43.78
CA GLY A 258 33.31 1.88 -43.62
C GLY A 258 33.09 2.81 -42.40
N SER A 259 34.03 2.70 -41.44
CA SER A 259 34.80 3.81 -40.78
C SER A 259 34.29 4.54 -39.51
N MET A 260 35.07 4.32 -38.44
CA MET A 260 35.60 5.24 -37.40
C MET A 260 34.70 6.05 -36.44
N SER A 261 34.72 5.60 -35.18
CA SER A 261 35.01 6.33 -33.93
C SER A 261 34.30 7.64 -33.57
N GLU A 262 33.50 7.58 -32.51
CA GLU A 262 33.70 8.46 -31.33
C GLU A 262 33.25 7.72 -30.06
N ALA A 263 34.13 7.75 -29.05
CA ALA A 263 33.93 7.12 -27.75
C ALA A 263 33.05 8.03 -26.87
N GLY A 264 32.03 7.45 -26.26
CA GLY A 264 31.09 8.16 -25.39
C GLY A 264 30.23 7.19 -24.59
N ASP A 265 30.89 6.51 -23.66
CA ASP A 265 30.36 5.96 -22.40
C ASP A 265 28.89 5.47 -22.38
N SER A 266 28.73 4.18 -22.68
CA SER A 266 27.51 3.41 -22.48
C SER A 266 27.23 3.20 -20.98
N SER A 267 26.79 4.26 -20.32
CA SER A 267 26.22 4.23 -18.96
C SER A 267 24.76 4.69 -19.04
N ASN A 268 23.90 3.88 -19.64
CA ASN A 268 22.48 3.93 -19.30
C ASN A 268 22.17 2.68 -18.49
N GLY A 269 22.39 2.85 -17.20
CA GLY A 269 21.98 1.94 -16.15
C GLY A 269 20.51 1.60 -16.32
N ASP A 270 20.29 0.30 -16.38
CA ASP A 270 19.07 -0.42 -16.11
C ASP A 270 18.44 0.13 -14.82
N ARG A 271 17.56 1.14 -14.98
CA ARG A 271 16.80 1.74 -13.89
C ARG A 271 15.41 1.15 -14.02
N PRO A 272 14.94 0.33 -13.06
CA PRO A 272 13.62 -0.27 -13.17
C PRO A 272 12.62 0.88 -13.29
N THR A 273 11.98 0.99 -14.45
CA THR A 273 10.78 1.80 -14.62
C THR A 273 9.77 1.29 -13.62
N GLU A 274 9.73 1.93 -12.45
CA GLU A 274 8.74 1.65 -11.43
C GLU A 274 7.37 1.71 -12.12
N ILE A 275 6.65 0.60 -12.08
CA ILE A 275 5.36 0.44 -12.74
C ILE A 275 4.35 1.28 -11.95
N ILE A 276 4.30 2.58 -12.24
CA ILE A 276 3.21 3.46 -11.80
C ILE A 276 1.94 2.96 -12.49
N SER A 277 0.90 2.72 -11.70
CA SER A 277 -0.40 2.30 -12.23
C SER A 277 -0.95 3.35 -13.19
N ASP A 278 -1.59 2.91 -14.28
CA ASP A 278 -2.23 3.80 -15.24
C ASP A 278 -3.32 4.61 -14.54
N ILE A 279 -3.15 5.93 -14.54
CA ILE A 279 -4.14 6.86 -13.98
C ILE A 279 -5.13 7.21 -15.08
N THR A 280 -6.35 6.71 -14.95
CA THR A 280 -7.48 7.13 -15.77
C THR A 280 -7.79 8.60 -15.49
N SER A 281 -7.97 9.38 -16.56
CA SER A 281 -8.37 10.80 -16.54
C SER A 281 -7.60 11.69 -15.53
N PRO A 282 -6.30 11.94 -15.76
CA PRO A 282 -5.47 12.73 -14.83
C PRO A 282 -5.97 14.18 -14.63
N TRP A 283 -6.60 14.77 -15.65
CA TRP A 283 -7.16 16.13 -15.56
C TRP A 283 -8.41 16.19 -14.66
N GLU A 284 -9.31 15.22 -14.76
CA GLU A 284 -10.52 15.14 -13.92
C GLU A 284 -10.15 14.95 -12.44
N ARG A 285 -9.18 14.07 -12.18
CA ARG A 285 -8.69 13.83 -10.81
C ARG A 285 -8.00 15.06 -10.23
N LEU A 286 -7.21 15.78 -11.02
CA LEU A 286 -6.58 17.03 -10.60
C LEU A 286 -7.65 18.10 -10.32
N HIS A 287 -8.66 18.23 -11.17
CA HIS A 287 -9.75 19.19 -10.99
C HIS A 287 -10.55 18.91 -9.71
N THR A 288 -10.91 17.65 -9.49
CA THR A 288 -11.60 17.21 -8.27
C THR A 288 -10.79 17.53 -7.02
N LEU A 289 -9.49 17.20 -7.01
CA LEU A 289 -8.61 17.50 -5.88
C LEU A 289 -8.45 19.02 -5.66
N PHE A 290 -8.36 19.79 -6.75
CA PHE A 290 -8.29 21.25 -6.69
C PHE A 290 -9.55 21.86 -6.07
N LEU A 291 -10.74 21.38 -6.44
CA LEU A 291 -12.01 21.79 -5.82
C LEU A 291 -12.04 21.49 -4.32
N THR A 292 -11.61 20.28 -3.91
CA THR A 292 -11.54 19.92 -2.49
C THR A 292 -10.59 20.84 -1.73
N ILE A 293 -9.42 21.15 -2.30
CA ILE A 293 -8.45 22.08 -1.72
C ILE A 293 -9.01 23.50 -1.60
N ALA A 294 -9.68 23.98 -2.65
CA ALA A 294 -10.30 25.29 -2.67
C ALA A 294 -11.40 25.41 -1.60
N LYS A 295 -12.29 24.41 -1.51
CA LYS A 295 -13.33 24.33 -0.47
C LYS A 295 -12.72 24.37 0.93
N ARG A 296 -11.66 23.61 1.19
CA ARG A 296 -10.98 23.57 2.50
C ARG A 296 -10.19 24.83 2.83
N SER A 297 -9.77 25.58 1.81
CA SER A 297 -9.08 26.85 1.98
C SER A 297 -10.03 28.05 2.09
N GLY A 298 -11.36 27.82 2.02
CA GLY A 298 -12.35 28.89 2.01
C GLY A 298 -12.30 29.75 0.74
N TRP A 299 -11.81 29.19 -0.36
CA TRP A 299 -11.72 29.89 -1.63
C TRP A 299 -13.08 29.97 -2.32
N ASN A 300 -13.25 30.99 -3.16
CA ASN A 300 -14.45 31.15 -3.94
C ASN A 300 -14.49 30.09 -5.07
N LEU A 301 -15.42 29.15 -4.97
CA LEU A 301 -15.59 28.05 -5.93
C LEU A 301 -16.16 28.51 -7.28
N ASP A 302 -16.88 29.63 -7.32
CA ASP A 302 -17.41 30.21 -8.57
C ASP A 302 -16.27 30.71 -9.48
N CYS A 303 -15.09 30.90 -8.91
CA CYS A 303 -13.86 31.29 -9.62
C CYS A 303 -13.13 30.10 -10.25
N ILE A 304 -13.66 28.88 -10.11
CA ILE A 304 -13.07 27.65 -10.65
C ILE A 304 -13.94 27.18 -11.82
N PRO A 305 -13.45 27.26 -13.07
CA PRO A 305 -14.20 26.81 -14.22
C PRO A 305 -14.55 25.33 -14.08
N SER A 306 -15.77 24.96 -14.48
CA SER A 306 -16.15 23.57 -14.57
C SER A 306 -15.35 22.87 -15.67
N GLU A 307 -15.00 21.61 -15.44
CA GLU A 307 -14.21 20.82 -16.39
C GLU A 307 -14.85 20.70 -17.78
N SER A 308 -16.17 20.71 -17.86
CA SER A 308 -16.93 20.63 -19.11
C SER A 308 -17.00 21.93 -19.89
N MET A 309 -16.53 23.06 -19.34
CA MET A 309 -16.58 24.34 -20.04
C MET A 309 -15.58 24.38 -21.19
N ALA A 310 -15.98 25.01 -22.30
CA ALA A 310 -15.04 25.28 -23.37
C ALA A 310 -13.90 26.18 -22.87
N PHE A 311 -12.72 26.07 -23.49
CA PHE A 311 -11.54 26.86 -23.10
C PHE A 311 -11.82 28.37 -23.09
N LEU A 312 -12.48 28.87 -24.14
CA LEU A 312 -12.81 30.30 -24.27
C LEU A 312 -13.81 30.76 -23.20
N GLU A 313 -14.79 29.92 -22.87
CA GLU A 313 -15.77 30.20 -21.80
C GLU A 313 -15.09 30.21 -20.43
N SER A 314 -14.19 29.27 -20.18
CA SER A 314 -13.39 29.20 -18.94
C SER A 314 -12.52 30.45 -18.77
N PHE A 315 -11.86 30.90 -19.84
CA PHE A 315 -11.00 32.08 -19.79
C PHE A 315 -11.79 33.39 -19.66
N THR A 316 -12.92 33.52 -20.35
CA THR A 316 -13.80 34.70 -20.23
C THR A 316 -14.42 34.78 -18.85
N SER A 317 -14.85 33.65 -18.27
CA SER A 317 -15.31 33.56 -16.89
C SER A 317 -14.21 34.04 -15.92
N LEU A 318 -13.01 33.47 -15.98
CA LEU A 318 -11.87 33.88 -15.14
C LEU A 318 -11.52 35.37 -15.29
N SER A 319 -11.56 35.90 -16.52
CA SER A 319 -11.29 37.32 -16.78
C SER A 319 -12.36 38.22 -16.19
N SER A 320 -13.64 37.85 -16.31
CA SER A 320 -14.76 38.59 -15.74
C SER A 320 -14.70 38.64 -14.21
N VAL A 321 -14.40 37.50 -13.58
CA VAL A 321 -14.22 37.39 -12.14
C VAL A 321 -13.03 38.25 -11.68
N HIS A 322 -11.89 38.17 -12.38
CA HIS A 322 -10.72 39.01 -12.08
C HIS A 322 -11.03 40.51 -12.18
N GLN A 323 -11.78 40.95 -13.19
CA GLN A 323 -12.18 42.35 -13.36
C GLN A 323 -13.12 42.84 -12.26
N SER A 324 -13.95 41.94 -11.71
CA SER A 324 -14.83 42.23 -10.58
C SER A 324 -14.18 42.10 -9.20
N CYS A 325 -12.99 41.50 -9.14
CA CYS A 325 -12.30 41.17 -7.89
C CYS A 325 -11.59 42.39 -7.30
N GLN A 326 -11.74 42.58 -5.99
CA GLN A 326 -10.93 43.53 -5.24
C GLN A 326 -9.52 42.96 -5.00
N PRO A 327 -8.45 43.77 -5.02
CA PRO A 327 -7.07 43.29 -4.85
C PRO A 327 -6.79 42.71 -3.45
N GLU A 328 -7.65 42.94 -2.47
CA GLU A 328 -7.50 42.43 -1.11
C GLU A 328 -8.03 41.00 -0.91
N ASP A 329 -8.78 40.45 -1.88
CA ASP A 329 -9.28 39.07 -1.82
C ASP A 329 -8.23 38.07 -2.35
N ILE A 330 -7.26 37.77 -1.48
CA ILE A 330 -6.15 36.85 -1.77
C ILE A 330 -6.67 35.44 -2.10
N GLY A 331 -7.82 35.02 -1.56
CA GLY A 331 -8.40 33.69 -1.82
C GLY A 331 -8.90 33.57 -3.25
N THR A 332 -9.63 34.58 -3.71
CA THR A 332 -10.10 34.68 -5.10
C THR A 332 -8.93 34.81 -6.08
N LEU A 333 -7.93 35.65 -5.78
CA LEU A 333 -6.72 35.78 -6.61
C LEU A 333 -5.95 34.47 -6.74
N LYS A 334 -5.79 33.69 -5.65
CA LYS A 334 -5.17 32.37 -5.70
C LYS A 334 -5.97 31.39 -6.55
N SER A 335 -7.29 31.39 -6.41
CA SER A 335 -8.18 30.53 -7.20
C SER A 335 -8.06 30.81 -8.69
N ILE A 336 -8.05 32.09 -9.07
CA ILE A 336 -7.85 32.53 -10.45
C ILE A 336 -6.46 32.10 -10.95
N PHE A 337 -5.40 32.34 -10.17
CA PHE A 337 -4.03 31.99 -10.56
C PHE A 337 -3.86 30.48 -10.82
N TYR A 338 -4.30 29.63 -9.89
CA TYR A 338 -4.17 28.18 -10.06
C TYR A 338 -5.08 27.65 -11.16
N SER A 339 -6.31 28.17 -11.29
CA SER A 339 -7.22 27.81 -12.39
C SER A 339 -6.62 28.18 -13.75
N ALA A 340 -6.07 29.38 -13.89
CA ALA A 340 -5.40 29.82 -15.11
C ALA A 340 -4.17 28.96 -15.43
N THR A 341 -3.40 28.56 -14.41
CA THR A 341 -2.23 27.68 -14.58
C THR A 341 -2.64 26.31 -15.10
N ILE A 342 -3.64 25.67 -14.47
CA ILE A 342 -4.14 24.35 -14.88
C ILE A 342 -4.73 24.43 -16.30
N LEU A 343 -5.52 25.47 -16.59
CA LEU A 343 -6.10 25.71 -17.91
C LEU A 343 -5.02 25.92 -18.99
N PHE A 344 -3.96 26.66 -18.66
CA PHE A 344 -2.81 26.85 -19.54
C PHE A 344 -2.16 25.51 -19.90
N PHE A 345 -1.82 24.66 -18.92
CA PHE A 345 -1.21 23.36 -19.20
C PHE A 345 -2.16 22.41 -19.94
N ARG A 346 -3.46 22.41 -19.62
CA ARG A 346 -4.47 21.62 -20.37
C ARG A 346 -4.57 22.07 -21.82
N SER A 347 -4.56 23.39 -22.07
CA SER A 347 -4.61 23.95 -23.43
C SER A 347 -3.35 23.62 -24.22
N MET A 348 -2.18 23.71 -23.57
CA MET A 348 -0.90 23.32 -24.15
C MET A 348 -0.90 21.84 -24.55
N TYR A 349 -1.34 20.96 -23.65
CA TYR A 349 -1.48 19.53 -23.91
C TYR A 349 -2.45 19.25 -25.08
N THR A 350 -3.62 19.89 -25.10
CA THR A 350 -4.61 19.74 -26.19
C THR A 350 -4.03 20.19 -27.53
N TYR A 351 -3.34 21.33 -27.57
CA TYR A 351 -2.68 21.85 -28.76
C TYR A 351 -1.58 20.89 -29.26
N PHE A 352 -0.73 20.38 -28.37
CA PHE A 352 0.31 19.42 -28.75
C PHE A 352 -0.26 18.10 -29.25
N ASN A 353 -1.34 17.59 -28.65
CA ASN A 353 -2.05 16.40 -29.13
C ASN A 353 -2.63 16.59 -30.54
N LEU A 354 -3.17 17.78 -30.84
CA LEU A 354 -3.70 18.10 -32.17
C LEU A 354 -2.61 18.16 -33.24
N ILE A 355 -1.41 18.65 -32.88
CA ILE A 355 -0.28 18.76 -33.82
C ILE A 355 0.41 17.42 -34.04
N ASN A 356 0.61 16.64 -32.96
CA ASN A 356 1.32 15.38 -33.00
C ASN A 356 0.48 14.27 -32.33
N PRO A 357 -0.55 13.75 -33.02
CA PRO A 357 -1.34 12.65 -32.50
C PRO A 357 -0.43 11.43 -32.31
N GLY A 358 -0.21 11.02 -31.06
CA GLY A 358 0.53 9.81 -30.69
C GLY A 358 1.88 10.00 -29.96
N ILE A 359 2.41 11.23 -29.84
CA ILE A 359 3.59 11.49 -28.99
C ILE A 359 3.20 11.56 -27.51
N PHE A 360 1.98 12.02 -27.26
CA PHE A 360 1.39 12.18 -25.95
C PHE A 360 0.18 11.26 -25.87
N GLY A 361 -0.04 10.62 -24.72
CA GLY A 361 -1.16 9.69 -24.56
C GLY A 361 -2.48 10.40 -24.78
N GLY A 362 -3.12 10.20 -25.94
CA GLY A 362 -4.46 10.71 -26.22
C GLY A 362 -5.50 10.04 -25.32
N GLU A 363 -6.53 10.79 -24.94
CA GLU A 363 -7.67 10.33 -24.15
C GLU A 363 -8.25 9.02 -24.69
#